data_AF-A0A7Y5JST1-F1
#
_entry.id   AF-A0A7Y5JST1-F1
#
_cell.length_a   1.000
_cell.length_b   1.000
_cell.length_c   1.000
_cell.angle_alpha   90.00
_cell.angle_beta   90.00
_cell.angle_gamma   90.00
#
_symmetry.space_group_name_H-M   'P 1'
#
loop_
_entity.id
_entity.type
_entity.pdbx_description
1 polymer ?
#
loop_
_entity_poly.entity_id
_entity_poly.type
_entity_poly.pdbx_seq_one_letter_code
_entity_poly.pdbx_strand_id
1 'polypeptide(L)'
;MDTPSRMERRSIDYIPANERHGRARSLGFVWFAANTSITAVVTGALFVVLGNSALWSVPAIIIGNAIGGFFTSLHSAQGPRLGVPQMIQSRAQFGFYGAILPLVLALLIYLGFYATGLVLGGQAIASLIHVSAQTGAIIFALLSTTLAVFGYDYIHRYSHVAAVLSAVVFAGLFVRILADAKLGEAVGGSFALAPFVLGISLSASWQLTFGPYIADYSRYLPADTPRRATIGWTFAGSVIGASLAMTLGALCAALGGKAFDVQPVGFISGLGGPFTWLVLIAIICGKLTGNTLSSYGGYMSVATILTSLTGRDTVGIRLRSLLVGLISLVALLVALAATDDFLGTFTD
;
A
#
# COMPACT_ATOMS: atom_id res chain seq x y z
N MET A 1 -20.61 26.45 -17.58
CA MET A 1 -20.67 25.03 -17.18
C MET A 1 -19.29 24.45 -17.41
N ASP A 2 -18.50 24.30 -16.35
CA ASP A 2 -17.19 23.66 -16.46
C ASP A 2 -17.39 22.19 -16.77
N THR A 3 -16.88 21.74 -17.92
CA THR A 3 -16.73 20.33 -18.23
C THR A 3 -15.97 19.68 -17.07
N PRO A 4 -16.48 18.64 -16.39
CA PRO A 4 -15.74 17.99 -15.33
C PRO A 4 -14.42 17.50 -15.92
N SER A 5 -13.30 18.15 -15.56
CA SER A 5 -12.00 17.67 -16.04
C SER A 5 -11.77 16.32 -15.41
N ARG A 6 -11.58 15.30 -16.24
CA ARG A 6 -11.31 13.92 -15.81
C ARG A 6 -10.03 13.76 -14.98
N MET A 7 -9.24 14.82 -14.79
CA MET A 7 -7.95 14.80 -14.10
C MET A 7 -7.93 15.84 -12.97
N GLU A 8 -7.34 15.46 -11.83
CA GLU A 8 -7.21 16.32 -10.66
C GLU A 8 -6.41 17.60 -10.97
N ARG A 9 -6.97 18.76 -10.61
CA ARG A 9 -6.36 20.08 -10.84
C ARG A 9 -5.55 20.59 -9.65
N ARG A 10 -6.02 20.33 -8.42
CA ARG A 10 -5.39 20.78 -7.17
C ARG A 10 -4.24 19.83 -6.82
N SER A 11 -3.11 19.99 -7.50
CA SER A 11 -1.92 19.14 -7.34
C SER A 11 -1.40 19.18 -5.90
N ILE A 12 -0.73 20.28 -5.53
CA ILE A 12 -0.24 20.56 -4.17
C ILE A 12 -0.92 21.77 -3.53
N ASP A 13 -1.85 22.39 -4.26
CA ASP A 13 -2.53 23.61 -3.83
C ASP A 13 -3.55 23.32 -2.74
N TYR A 14 -3.92 24.36 -2.00
CA TYR A 14 -5.04 24.33 -1.07
C TYR A 14 -6.36 24.00 -1.79
N ILE A 15 -7.18 23.16 -1.14
CA ILE A 15 -8.51 22.76 -1.61
C ILE A 15 -9.58 23.66 -0.96
N PRO A 16 -10.23 24.53 -1.75
CA PRO A 16 -11.33 25.37 -1.29
C PRO A 16 -12.50 24.57 -0.72
N ALA A 17 -13.25 25.15 0.22
CA ALA A 17 -14.36 24.46 0.89
C ALA A 17 -15.44 23.94 -0.09
N ASN A 18 -15.72 24.66 -1.17
CA ASN A 18 -16.69 24.28 -2.20
C ASN A 18 -16.20 23.14 -3.13
N GLU A 19 -14.91 22.80 -3.10
CA GLU A 19 -14.33 21.67 -3.84
C GLU A 19 -14.17 20.42 -2.94
N ARG A 20 -14.62 20.47 -1.68
CA ARG A 20 -14.55 19.32 -0.74
C ARG A 20 -15.83 18.49 -0.82
N HIS A 21 -15.68 17.21 -1.15
CA HIS A 21 -16.81 16.31 -1.43
C HIS A 21 -16.60 14.88 -0.91
N GLY A 22 -15.48 14.58 -0.27
CA GLY A 22 -15.18 13.23 0.23
C GLY A 22 -16.10 12.79 1.37
N ARG A 23 -16.11 11.50 1.69
CA ARG A 23 -16.83 10.93 2.84
C ARG A 23 -15.87 10.14 3.72
N ALA A 24 -15.89 10.34 5.05
CA ALA A 24 -14.94 9.67 5.95
C ALA A 24 -14.88 8.14 5.77
N ARG A 25 -16.03 7.50 5.49
CA ARG A 25 -16.09 6.05 5.22
C ARG A 25 -15.26 5.59 4.01
N SER A 26 -15.03 6.45 3.02
CA SER A 26 -14.23 6.10 1.84
C SER A 26 -12.77 5.85 2.21
N LEU A 27 -12.28 6.49 3.28
CA LEU A 27 -10.95 6.23 3.84
C LEU A 27 -10.81 4.76 4.23
N GLY A 28 -11.84 4.16 4.83
CA GLY A 28 -11.81 2.74 5.21
C GLY A 28 -11.54 1.83 4.02
N PHE A 29 -12.18 2.09 2.88
CA PHE A 29 -11.94 1.31 1.66
C PHE A 29 -10.55 1.54 1.06
N VAL A 30 -10.06 2.78 1.02
CA VAL A 30 -8.70 3.10 0.56
C VAL A 30 -7.65 2.35 1.37
N TRP A 31 -7.72 2.47 2.69
CA TRP A 31 -6.73 1.85 3.58
C TRP A 31 -6.87 0.35 3.66
N PHE A 32 -8.09 -0.19 3.56
CA PHE A 32 -8.29 -1.63 3.46
C PHE A 32 -7.67 -2.18 2.18
N ALA A 33 -8.03 -1.64 1.01
CA ALA A 33 -7.49 -2.10 -0.28
C ALA A 33 -5.96 -1.99 -0.37
N ALA A 34 -5.38 -0.91 0.16
CA ALA A 34 -3.93 -0.74 0.21
C ALA A 34 -3.22 -1.79 1.07
N ASN A 35 -3.85 -2.19 2.18
CA ASN A 35 -3.26 -3.14 3.12
C ASN A 35 -3.59 -4.60 2.83
N THR A 36 -4.70 -4.90 2.15
CA THR A 36 -5.00 -6.24 1.63
C THR A 36 -4.25 -6.51 0.33
N SER A 37 -2.92 -6.44 0.39
CA SER A 37 -2.02 -6.64 -0.74
C SER A 37 -1.09 -7.82 -0.51
N ILE A 38 -0.60 -8.40 -1.61
CA ILE A 38 0.38 -9.49 -1.58
C ILE A 38 1.64 -9.12 -0.79
N THR A 39 2.07 -7.85 -0.79
CA THR A 39 3.23 -7.43 0.02
C THR A 39 2.96 -7.63 1.50
N ALA A 40 1.79 -7.25 2.01
CA ALA A 40 1.44 -7.48 3.40
C ALA A 40 1.38 -8.99 3.73
N VAL A 41 0.92 -9.81 2.79
CA VAL A 41 0.94 -11.29 2.94
C VAL A 41 2.39 -11.80 3.06
N VAL A 42 3.28 -11.40 2.16
CA VAL A 42 4.71 -11.77 2.25
C VAL A 42 5.36 -11.23 3.53
N THR A 43 5.01 -10.01 3.95
CA THR A 43 5.50 -9.45 5.22
C THR A 43 5.04 -10.30 6.39
N GLY A 44 3.79 -10.76 6.44
CA GLY A 44 3.29 -11.63 7.49
C GLY A 44 3.96 -13.01 7.52
N ALA A 45 4.33 -13.55 6.36
CA ALA A 45 5.09 -14.81 6.28
C ALA A 45 6.47 -14.72 6.94
N LEU A 46 7.14 -13.55 6.86
CA LEU A 46 8.43 -13.33 7.52
C LEU A 46 8.39 -13.59 9.03
N PHE A 47 7.22 -13.50 9.67
CA PHE A 47 7.08 -13.71 11.11
C PHE A 47 7.35 -15.17 11.46
N VAL A 48 6.91 -16.08 10.59
CA VAL A 48 7.15 -17.52 10.73
C VAL A 48 8.58 -17.86 10.33
N VAL A 49 9.06 -17.30 9.22
CA VAL A 49 10.44 -17.51 8.73
C VAL A 49 11.49 -17.04 9.75
N LEU A 50 11.23 -15.95 10.47
CA LEU A 50 12.10 -15.42 11.52
C LEU A 50 11.98 -16.17 12.87
N GLY A 51 11.30 -17.32 12.89
CA GLY A 51 11.33 -18.27 14.01
C GLY A 51 10.15 -18.16 14.99
N ASN A 52 9.08 -17.45 14.66
CA ASN A 52 7.84 -17.50 15.45
C ASN A 52 6.91 -18.61 14.92
N SER A 53 6.13 -19.25 15.79
CA SER A 53 5.04 -20.11 15.29
C SER A 53 3.95 -19.25 14.63
N ALA A 54 3.16 -19.83 13.71
CA ALA A 54 2.04 -19.08 13.15
C ALA A 54 1.00 -18.73 14.23
N LEU A 55 0.75 -19.62 15.20
CA LEU A 55 -0.15 -19.38 16.33
C LEU A 55 0.22 -18.10 17.10
N TRP A 56 1.50 -17.90 17.39
CA TRP A 56 2.00 -16.72 18.12
C TRP A 56 2.28 -15.52 17.21
N SER A 57 2.37 -15.72 15.90
CA SER A 57 2.49 -14.64 14.92
C SER A 57 1.19 -13.85 14.78
N VAL A 58 0.03 -14.52 14.81
CA VAL A 58 -1.28 -13.84 14.69
C VAL A 58 -1.51 -12.75 15.75
N PRO A 59 -1.40 -13.02 17.07
CA PRO A 59 -1.55 -11.98 18.08
C PRO A 59 -0.47 -10.88 17.97
N ALA A 60 0.79 -11.23 17.64
CA ALA A 60 1.84 -10.23 17.43
C ALA A 60 1.50 -9.27 16.28
N ILE A 61 0.98 -9.81 15.17
CA ILE A 61 0.50 -9.06 14.00
C ILE A 61 -0.60 -8.08 14.41
N ILE A 62 -1.63 -8.58 15.10
CA ILE A 62 -2.79 -7.77 15.49
C ILE A 62 -2.36 -6.64 16.43
N ILE A 63 -1.54 -6.96 17.44
CA ILE A 63 -1.06 -5.96 18.42
C ILE A 63 -0.22 -4.90 17.72
N GLY A 64 0.77 -5.29 16.93
CA GLY A 64 1.64 -4.33 16.25
C GLY A 64 0.88 -3.48 15.22
N ASN A 65 -0.03 -4.09 14.45
CA ASN A 65 -0.88 -3.35 13.52
C ASN A 65 -1.80 -2.35 14.25
N ALA A 66 -2.37 -2.73 15.40
CA ALA A 66 -3.18 -1.83 16.21
C ALA A 66 -2.36 -0.65 16.77
N ILE A 67 -1.16 -0.91 17.31
CA ILE A 67 -0.28 0.14 17.85
C ILE A 67 0.15 1.11 16.74
N GLY A 68 0.77 0.61 15.67
CA GLY A 68 1.24 1.46 14.59
C GLY A 68 0.08 2.14 13.85
N GLY A 69 -1.02 1.41 13.62
CA GLY A 69 -2.22 1.93 12.98
C GLY A 69 -2.87 3.06 13.78
N PHE A 70 -2.83 3.01 15.12
CA PHE A 70 -3.32 4.08 15.97
C PHE A 70 -2.57 5.38 15.66
N PHE A 71 -1.23 5.39 15.77
CA PHE A 71 -0.41 6.58 15.51
C PHE A 71 -0.57 7.09 14.07
N THR A 72 -0.51 6.19 13.10
CA THR A 72 -0.67 6.54 11.67
C THR A 72 -2.04 7.15 11.39
N SER A 73 -3.12 6.62 11.99
CA SER A 73 -4.48 7.12 11.76
C SER A 73 -4.74 8.53 12.30
N LEU A 74 -3.98 8.99 13.30
CA LEU A 74 -4.12 10.35 13.86
C LEU A 74 -3.88 11.44 12.80
N HIS A 75 -3.00 11.18 11.84
CA HIS A 75 -2.74 12.08 10.70
C HIS A 75 -3.98 12.31 9.84
N SER A 76 -4.96 11.40 9.85
CA SER A 76 -6.21 11.52 9.07
C SER A 76 -7.08 12.70 9.53
N ALA A 77 -6.88 13.19 10.77
CA ALA A 77 -7.57 14.38 11.25
C ALA A 77 -7.03 15.68 10.62
N GLN A 78 -5.81 15.68 10.09
CA GLN A 78 -5.16 16.87 9.53
C GLN A 78 -5.76 17.27 8.17
N GLY A 79 -6.13 16.28 7.35
CA GLY A 79 -6.65 16.49 5.99
C GLY A 79 -7.83 17.47 5.90
N PRO A 80 -8.98 17.20 6.56
CA PRO A 80 -10.15 18.06 6.47
C PRO A 80 -9.90 19.48 7.00
N ARG A 81 -8.96 19.63 7.95
CA ARG A 81 -8.66 20.92 8.57
C ARG A 81 -7.83 21.81 7.66
N LEU A 82 -6.78 21.23 7.09
CA LEU A 82 -5.76 21.99 6.38
C LEU A 82 -6.06 22.07 4.88
N GLY A 83 -6.69 21.06 4.28
CA GLY A 83 -7.02 21.04 2.85
C GLY A 83 -5.81 21.11 1.93
N VAL A 84 -4.61 20.80 2.43
CA VAL A 84 -3.34 20.75 1.68
C VAL A 84 -2.69 19.38 1.83
N PRO A 85 -1.87 18.93 0.85
CA PRO A 85 -1.12 17.70 0.98
C PRO A 85 -0.25 17.65 2.22
N GLN A 86 -0.09 16.47 2.82
CA GLN A 86 0.76 16.24 3.98
C GLN A 86 2.22 16.62 3.70
N MET A 87 2.67 16.41 2.47
CA MET A 87 3.99 16.83 2.00
C MET A 87 4.20 18.34 2.21
N ILE A 88 3.20 19.16 1.90
CA ILE A 88 3.26 20.62 2.12
C ILE A 88 3.20 20.97 3.60
N GLN A 89 2.41 20.23 4.40
CA GLN A 89 2.28 20.46 5.84
C GLN A 89 3.61 20.30 6.60
N SER A 90 4.55 19.49 6.08
CA SER A 90 5.89 19.34 6.67
C SER A 90 6.64 20.67 6.82
N ARG A 91 6.36 21.67 5.94
CA ARG A 91 6.98 23.01 6.00
C ARG A 91 6.65 23.75 7.29
N ALA A 92 5.51 23.49 7.90
CA ALA A 92 5.13 24.13 9.16
C ALA A 92 6.00 23.67 10.34
N GLN A 93 6.55 22.45 10.28
CA GLN A 93 7.38 21.87 11.35
C GLN A 93 8.87 22.06 11.08
N PHE A 94 9.30 21.89 9.83
CA PHE A 94 10.72 21.86 9.46
C PHE A 94 11.18 23.11 8.69
N GLY A 95 10.29 24.07 8.43
CA GLY A 95 10.57 25.19 7.54
C GLY A 95 10.62 24.79 6.06
N PHE A 96 10.79 25.78 5.18
CA PHE A 96 10.70 25.59 3.73
C PHE A 96 11.78 24.67 3.16
N TYR A 97 13.03 24.86 3.61
CA TYR A 97 14.19 24.05 3.23
C TYR A 97 14.37 22.82 4.11
N GLY A 98 14.13 22.92 5.42
CA GLY A 98 14.29 21.76 6.32
C GLY A 98 13.28 20.65 6.04
N ALA A 99 12.11 20.97 5.47
CA ALA A 99 11.16 19.98 4.99
C ALA A 99 11.71 19.08 3.88
N ILE A 100 12.77 19.47 3.16
CA ILE A 100 13.34 18.65 2.07
C ILE A 100 13.83 17.30 2.60
N LEU A 101 14.44 17.25 3.78
CA LEU A 101 14.97 16.00 4.35
C LEU A 101 13.87 14.93 4.56
N PRO A 102 12.79 15.17 5.33
CA PRO A 102 11.72 14.18 5.48
C PRO A 102 11.00 13.88 4.15
N LEU A 103 10.93 14.82 3.22
CA LEU A 103 10.34 14.58 1.89
C LEU A 103 11.17 13.62 1.04
N VAL A 104 12.50 13.72 1.08
CA VAL A 104 13.40 12.78 0.40
C VAL A 104 13.29 11.39 1.03
N LEU A 105 13.25 11.29 2.36
CA LEU A 105 13.05 10.01 3.05
C LEU A 105 11.70 9.37 2.70
N ALA A 106 10.63 10.17 2.64
CA ALA A 106 9.32 9.71 2.18
C ALA A 106 9.38 9.23 0.71
N LEU A 107 10.08 9.96 -0.16
CA LEU A 107 10.27 9.57 -1.56
C LEU A 107 10.98 8.22 -1.70
N LEU A 108 11.99 7.94 -0.87
CA LEU A 108 12.66 6.64 -0.85
C LEU A 108 11.71 5.51 -0.44
N ILE A 109 10.87 5.74 0.58
CA ILE A 109 9.82 4.79 0.99
C ILE A 109 8.85 4.55 -0.17
N TYR A 110 8.38 5.62 -0.82
CA TYR A 110 7.48 5.53 -1.97
C TYR A 110 8.10 4.72 -3.12
N LEU A 111 9.35 4.99 -3.48
CA LEU A 111 10.05 4.25 -4.54
C LEU A 111 10.26 2.78 -4.18
N GLY A 112 10.62 2.46 -2.94
CA GLY A 112 10.78 1.09 -2.47
C GLY A 112 9.49 0.29 -2.59
N PHE A 113 8.40 0.80 -2.01
CA PHE A 113 7.08 0.13 -2.11
C PHE A 113 6.58 0.03 -3.55
N TYR A 114 6.85 1.05 -4.37
CA TYR A 114 6.46 1.05 -5.77
C TYR A 114 7.26 0.00 -6.56
N ALA A 115 8.58 -0.09 -6.39
CA ALA A 115 9.41 -1.08 -7.08
C ALA A 115 9.02 -2.52 -6.70
N THR A 116 8.91 -2.84 -5.40
CA THR A 116 8.39 -4.16 -4.94
C THR A 116 6.98 -4.42 -5.47
N GLY A 117 6.19 -3.35 -5.53
CA GLY A 117 4.99 -3.20 -6.34
C GLY A 117 4.99 -3.84 -7.71
N LEU A 118 5.88 -3.32 -8.56
CA LEU A 118 5.96 -3.70 -9.95
C LEU A 118 6.41 -5.15 -10.12
N VAL A 119 7.28 -5.65 -9.22
CA VAL A 119 7.69 -7.07 -9.23
C VAL A 119 6.49 -7.98 -8.94
N LEU A 120 5.83 -7.81 -7.79
CA LEU A 120 4.76 -8.72 -7.36
C LEU A 120 3.48 -8.58 -8.21
N GLY A 121 3.10 -7.33 -8.53
CA GLY A 121 1.96 -7.06 -9.42
C GLY A 121 2.22 -7.52 -10.84
N GLY A 122 3.47 -7.35 -11.32
CA GLY A 122 3.91 -7.82 -12.62
C GLY A 122 3.91 -9.34 -12.74
N GLN A 123 4.38 -10.05 -11.70
CA GLN A 123 4.26 -11.51 -11.61
C GLN A 123 2.80 -11.97 -11.70
N ALA A 124 1.89 -11.31 -10.98
CA ALA A 124 0.48 -11.66 -11.01
C ALA A 124 -0.15 -11.45 -12.41
N ILE A 125 0.20 -10.35 -13.11
CA ILE A 125 -0.20 -10.14 -14.51
C ILE A 125 0.41 -11.23 -15.41
N ALA A 126 1.71 -11.47 -15.29
CA ALA A 126 2.44 -12.47 -16.07
C ALA A 126 1.80 -13.86 -15.96
N SER A 127 1.44 -14.27 -14.75
CA SER A 127 0.72 -15.53 -14.50
C SER A 127 -0.69 -15.54 -15.08
N LEU A 128 -1.41 -14.41 -15.05
CA LEU A 128 -2.80 -14.32 -15.50
C LEU A 128 -2.95 -14.39 -17.02
N ILE A 129 -2.04 -13.75 -17.76
CA ILE A 129 -2.12 -13.64 -19.24
C ILE A 129 -0.97 -14.36 -19.96
N HIS A 130 -0.19 -15.16 -19.24
CA HIS A 130 0.91 -15.98 -19.77
C HIS A 130 1.99 -15.20 -20.54
N VAL A 131 2.48 -14.10 -19.95
CA VAL A 131 3.61 -13.30 -20.48
C VAL A 131 4.83 -13.36 -19.56
N SER A 132 5.97 -12.78 -19.97
CA SER A 132 7.15 -12.70 -19.10
C SER A 132 6.92 -11.79 -17.89
N ALA A 133 7.65 -12.02 -16.80
CA ALA A 133 7.58 -11.17 -15.60
C ALA A 133 7.94 -9.70 -15.91
N GLN A 134 8.91 -9.47 -16.79
CA GLN A 134 9.30 -8.13 -17.24
C GLN A 134 8.16 -7.43 -17.99
N THR A 135 7.49 -8.13 -18.92
CA THR A 135 6.31 -7.59 -19.62
C THR A 135 5.16 -7.33 -18.64
N GLY A 136 4.91 -8.24 -17.70
CA GLY A 136 3.92 -8.05 -16.64
C GLY A 136 4.20 -6.80 -15.79
N ALA A 137 5.46 -6.58 -15.39
CA ALA A 137 5.86 -5.41 -14.62
C ALA A 137 5.66 -4.10 -15.39
N ILE A 138 5.96 -4.07 -16.70
CA ILE A 138 5.71 -2.92 -17.57
C ILE A 138 4.21 -2.62 -17.65
N ILE A 139 3.36 -3.63 -17.88
CA ILE A 139 1.90 -3.46 -17.91
C ILE A 139 1.41 -2.92 -16.56
N PHE A 140 1.90 -3.48 -15.45
CA PHE A 140 1.51 -3.05 -14.11
C PHE A 140 1.93 -1.61 -13.81
N ALA A 141 3.11 -1.19 -14.28
CA ALA A 141 3.59 0.19 -14.19
C ALA A 141 2.70 1.15 -14.98
N LEU A 142 2.28 0.77 -16.19
CA LEU A 142 1.36 1.58 -17.00
C LEU A 142 0.00 1.75 -16.31
N LEU A 143 -0.57 0.69 -15.74
CA LEU A 143 -1.82 0.76 -14.97
C LEU A 143 -1.68 1.67 -13.74
N SER A 144 -0.61 1.48 -12.96
CA SER A 144 -0.33 2.25 -11.73
C SER A 144 -0.15 3.73 -12.02
N THR A 145 0.63 4.05 -13.06
CA THR A 145 0.88 5.42 -13.53
C THR A 145 -0.39 6.08 -14.02
N THR A 146 -1.18 5.37 -14.83
CA THR A 146 -2.43 5.90 -15.38
C THR A 146 -3.39 6.29 -14.27
N LEU A 147 -3.59 5.42 -13.27
CA LEU A 147 -4.47 5.72 -12.15
C LEU A 147 -3.95 6.88 -11.28
N ALA A 148 -2.63 6.97 -11.07
CA ALA A 148 -2.01 8.07 -10.32
C ALA A 148 -2.15 9.43 -11.03
N VAL A 149 -2.04 9.45 -12.37
CA VAL A 149 -2.25 10.66 -13.18
C VAL A 149 -3.68 11.19 -13.02
N PHE A 150 -4.69 10.32 -13.06
CA PHE A 150 -6.10 10.72 -12.87
C PHE A 150 -6.36 11.32 -11.48
N GLY A 151 -5.69 10.81 -10.44
CA GLY A 151 -5.65 11.43 -9.11
C GLY A 151 -6.77 11.01 -8.16
N TYR A 152 -6.98 11.86 -7.14
CA TYR A 152 -7.76 11.53 -5.94
C TYR A 152 -9.08 10.79 -6.17
N ASP A 153 -9.97 11.33 -7.01
CA ASP A 153 -11.32 10.78 -7.20
C ASP A 153 -11.32 9.36 -7.76
N TYR A 154 -10.44 9.12 -8.73
CA TYR A 154 -10.32 7.80 -9.35
C TYR A 154 -9.69 6.81 -8.40
N ILE A 155 -8.72 7.24 -7.58
CA ILE A 155 -8.12 6.40 -6.53
C ILE A 155 -9.20 5.96 -5.53
N HIS A 156 -10.06 6.86 -5.06
CA HIS A 156 -11.12 6.50 -4.10
C HIS A 156 -12.17 5.56 -4.71
N ARG A 157 -12.62 5.83 -5.94
CA ARG A 157 -13.59 4.96 -6.64
C ARG A 157 -13.01 3.56 -6.89
N TYR A 158 -11.77 3.52 -7.37
CA TYR A 158 -11.05 2.27 -7.61
C TYR A 158 -10.84 1.49 -6.31
N SER A 159 -10.42 2.17 -5.24
CA SER A 159 -10.16 1.53 -3.95
C SER A 159 -11.40 0.87 -3.36
N HIS A 160 -12.60 1.40 -3.61
CA HIS A 160 -13.84 0.76 -3.18
C HIS A 160 -14.04 -0.59 -3.87
N VAL A 161 -13.83 -0.66 -5.19
CA VAL A 161 -13.92 -1.91 -5.97
C VAL A 161 -12.84 -2.89 -5.53
N ALA A 162 -11.60 -2.43 -5.40
CA ALA A 162 -10.47 -3.23 -4.95
C ALA A 162 -10.70 -3.79 -3.54
N ALA A 163 -11.19 -2.97 -2.60
CA ALA A 163 -11.47 -3.40 -1.23
C ALA A 163 -12.54 -4.50 -1.17
N VAL A 164 -13.64 -4.34 -1.91
CA VAL A 164 -14.72 -5.36 -1.93
C VAL A 164 -14.20 -6.66 -2.55
N LEU A 165 -13.49 -6.60 -3.67
CA LEU A 165 -12.90 -7.78 -4.30
C LEU A 165 -11.91 -8.47 -3.35
N SER A 166 -11.01 -7.71 -2.72
CA SER A 166 -10.06 -8.24 -1.75
C SER A 166 -10.78 -8.87 -0.56
N ALA A 167 -11.83 -8.25 -0.01
CA ALA A 167 -12.58 -8.82 1.11
C ALA A 167 -13.17 -10.20 0.76
N VAL A 168 -13.79 -10.33 -0.43
CA VAL A 168 -14.36 -11.61 -0.91
C VAL A 168 -13.28 -12.66 -1.11
N VAL A 169 -12.18 -12.31 -1.79
CA VAL A 169 -11.11 -13.27 -2.07
C VAL A 169 -10.39 -13.70 -0.80
N PHE A 170 -10.04 -12.76 0.09
CA PHE A 170 -9.41 -13.10 1.37
C PHE A 170 -10.32 -13.98 2.22
N ALA A 171 -11.63 -13.72 2.28
CA ALA A 171 -12.57 -14.59 2.99
C ALA A 171 -12.54 -16.03 2.42
N GLY A 172 -12.56 -16.19 1.10
CA GLY A 172 -12.44 -17.50 0.45
C GLY A 172 -11.10 -18.19 0.75
N LEU A 173 -9.99 -17.46 0.69
CA LEU A 173 -8.66 -17.99 1.01
C LEU A 173 -8.55 -18.42 2.48
N PHE A 174 -9.11 -17.65 3.41
CA PHE A 174 -9.18 -18.05 4.82
C PHE A 174 -10.01 -19.31 5.02
N VAL A 175 -11.19 -19.42 4.40
CA VAL A 175 -12.00 -20.66 4.45
C VAL A 175 -11.18 -21.84 3.92
N ARG A 176 -10.45 -21.67 2.82
CA ARG A 176 -9.64 -22.73 2.22
C ARG A 176 -8.50 -23.21 3.12
N ILE A 177 -7.82 -22.28 3.79
CA ILE A 177 -6.72 -22.57 4.74
C ILE A 177 -7.27 -23.21 6.01
N LEU A 178 -8.35 -22.68 6.57
CA LEU A 178 -8.97 -23.20 7.79
C LEU A 178 -9.54 -24.61 7.59
N ALA A 179 -9.88 -24.98 6.37
CA ALA A 179 -10.30 -26.33 6.00
C ALA A 179 -9.13 -27.30 5.70
N ASP A 180 -7.87 -26.82 5.69
CA ASP A 180 -6.72 -27.69 5.45
C ASP A 180 -6.44 -28.57 6.68
N ALA A 181 -6.48 -29.89 6.51
CA ALA A 181 -6.30 -30.85 7.59
C ALA A 181 -4.92 -30.75 8.27
N LYS A 182 -3.91 -30.22 7.57
CA LYS A 182 -2.55 -30.05 8.11
C LYS A 182 -2.39 -28.78 8.93
N LEU A 183 -3.39 -27.88 8.93
CA LEU A 183 -3.27 -26.58 9.58
C LEU A 183 -2.96 -26.71 11.08
N GLY A 184 -3.65 -27.60 11.78
CA GLY A 184 -3.49 -27.76 13.24
C GLY A 184 -2.05 -28.12 13.64
N GLU A 185 -1.39 -28.98 12.85
CA GLU A 185 0.01 -29.33 13.02
C GLU A 185 0.94 -28.18 12.60
N ALA A 186 0.66 -27.57 11.44
CA ALA A 186 1.51 -26.54 10.86
C ALA A 186 1.57 -25.25 11.68
N VAL A 187 0.48 -24.83 12.34
CA VAL A 187 0.46 -23.58 13.10
C VAL A 187 1.00 -23.70 14.52
N GLY A 188 1.16 -24.94 15.00
CA GLY A 188 1.65 -25.24 16.34
C GLY A 188 3.06 -24.72 16.59
N GLY A 189 3.46 -24.71 17.86
CA GLY A 189 4.81 -24.32 18.26
C GLY A 189 4.83 -23.61 19.61
N SER A 190 6.02 -23.57 20.22
CA SER A 190 6.23 -22.91 21.50
C SER A 190 6.22 -21.39 21.34
N PHE A 191 5.77 -20.70 22.40
CA PHE A 191 5.94 -19.27 22.51
C PHE A 191 7.42 -18.90 22.64
N ALA A 192 7.86 -17.90 21.89
CA ALA A 192 9.19 -17.32 22.02
C ALA A 192 9.08 -15.79 22.11
N LEU A 193 9.51 -15.22 23.24
CA LEU A 193 9.31 -13.79 23.53
C LEU A 193 10.01 -12.88 22.51
N ALA A 194 11.26 -13.19 22.14
CA ALA A 194 12.02 -12.35 21.21
C ALA A 194 11.39 -12.31 19.80
N PRO A 195 11.08 -13.44 19.13
CA PRO A 195 10.34 -13.45 17.87
C PRO A 195 8.96 -12.78 17.97
N PHE A 196 8.27 -12.93 19.09
CA PHE A 196 6.97 -12.29 19.31
C PHE A 196 7.08 -10.75 19.33
N VAL A 197 8.04 -10.20 20.08
CA VAL A 197 8.30 -8.75 20.14
C VAL A 197 8.79 -8.21 18.80
N LEU A 198 9.61 -8.98 18.07
CA LEU A 198 10.03 -8.63 16.71
C LEU A 198 8.82 -8.56 15.77
N GLY A 199 7.89 -9.51 15.84
CA GLY A 199 6.65 -9.49 15.05
C GLY A 199 5.78 -8.26 15.35
N ILE A 200 5.62 -7.89 16.62
CA ILE A 200 4.92 -6.65 17.01
C ILE A 200 5.62 -5.43 16.37
N SER A 201 6.94 -5.35 16.50
CA SER A 201 7.75 -4.24 15.99
C SER A 201 7.65 -4.12 14.47
N LEU A 202 7.68 -5.24 13.76
CA LEU A 202 7.59 -5.29 12.30
C LEU A 202 6.20 -4.85 11.81
N SER A 203 5.13 -5.30 12.46
CA SER A 203 3.75 -4.88 12.11
C SER A 203 3.49 -3.42 12.46
N ALA A 204 3.99 -2.95 13.60
CA ALA A 204 3.91 -1.54 13.94
C ALA A 204 4.66 -0.68 12.92
N SER A 205 5.87 -1.10 12.54
CA SER A 205 6.68 -0.41 11.53
C SER A 205 5.98 -0.37 10.18
N TRP A 206 5.35 -1.46 9.75
CA TRP A 206 4.52 -1.51 8.54
C TRP A 206 3.49 -0.39 8.52
N GLN A 207 2.69 -0.26 9.58
CA GLN A 207 1.68 0.79 9.67
C GLN A 207 2.29 2.20 9.70
N LEU A 208 3.43 2.38 10.37
CA LEU A 208 4.12 3.66 10.44
C LEU A 208 4.66 4.12 9.08
N THR A 209 4.95 3.20 8.15
CA THR A 209 5.36 3.56 6.79
C THR A 209 4.28 4.33 6.02
N PHE A 210 3.01 4.15 6.37
CA PHE A 210 1.91 4.91 5.79
C PHE A 210 1.73 6.29 6.42
N GLY A 211 2.42 6.62 7.52
CA GLY A 211 2.34 7.92 8.18
C GLY A 211 2.37 9.11 7.22
N PRO A 212 3.32 9.18 6.27
CA PRO A 212 3.40 10.26 5.27
C PRO A 212 2.24 10.31 4.26
N TYR A 213 1.43 9.26 4.15
CA TYR A 213 0.40 9.12 3.11
C TYR A 213 -0.97 9.64 3.58
N ILE A 214 -1.25 9.59 4.88
CA ILE A 214 -2.62 9.53 5.41
C ILE A 214 -3.45 10.79 5.12
N ALA A 215 -2.89 11.98 5.40
CA ALA A 215 -3.64 13.22 5.27
C ALA A 215 -3.92 13.58 3.80
N ASP A 216 -3.15 13.04 2.85
CA ASP A 216 -3.36 13.23 1.42
C ASP A 216 -4.69 12.63 0.94
N TYR A 217 -5.17 11.57 1.59
CA TYR A 217 -6.44 10.91 1.23
C TYR A 217 -7.66 11.46 1.96
N SER A 218 -7.44 12.26 3.00
CA SER A 218 -8.50 12.90 3.79
C SER A 218 -8.67 14.40 3.49
N ARG A 219 -7.80 15.02 2.68
CA ARG A 219 -7.81 16.47 2.40
C ARG A 219 -9.04 17.01 1.64
N TYR A 220 -9.74 16.15 0.90
CA TYR A 220 -10.99 16.52 0.19
C TYR A 220 -12.26 16.31 1.03
N LEU A 221 -12.12 15.92 2.31
CA LEU A 221 -13.26 15.83 3.22
C LEU A 221 -13.75 17.22 3.63
N PRO A 222 -15.07 17.42 3.82
CA PRO A 222 -15.62 18.65 4.38
C PRO A 222 -14.92 19.08 5.68
N ALA A 223 -14.72 20.40 5.88
CA ALA A 223 -13.95 20.95 7.01
C ALA A 223 -14.54 20.58 8.39
N ASP A 224 -15.86 20.40 8.44
CA ASP A 224 -16.66 20.02 9.59
C ASP A 224 -16.69 18.50 9.84
N THR A 225 -16.00 17.69 9.02
CA THR A 225 -15.93 16.25 9.21
C THR A 225 -15.37 15.92 10.61
N PRO A 226 -16.09 15.12 11.43
CA PRO A 226 -15.64 14.80 12.77
C PRO A 226 -14.29 14.08 12.77
N ARG A 227 -13.31 14.56 13.57
CA ARG A 227 -11.98 13.93 13.69
C ARG A 227 -12.05 12.43 14.00
N ARG A 228 -12.98 12.03 14.90
CA ARG A 228 -13.19 10.62 15.26
C ARG A 228 -13.59 9.75 14.07
N ALA A 229 -14.31 10.31 13.09
CA ALA A 229 -14.72 9.58 11.91
C ALA A 229 -13.54 9.36 10.96
N THR A 230 -12.69 10.37 10.75
CA THR A 230 -11.52 10.23 9.86
C THR A 230 -10.48 9.28 10.45
N ILE A 231 -10.19 9.43 11.76
CA ILE A 231 -9.30 8.52 12.50
C ILE A 231 -9.87 7.10 12.49
N GLY A 232 -11.14 6.93 12.88
CA GLY A 232 -11.75 5.60 13.03
C GLY A 232 -11.83 4.81 11.73
N TRP A 233 -12.25 5.42 10.62
CA TRP A 233 -12.32 4.73 9.33
C TRP A 233 -10.93 4.40 8.77
N THR A 234 -9.96 5.32 8.92
CA THR A 234 -8.56 5.05 8.54
C THR A 234 -7.96 3.91 9.37
N PHE A 235 -8.13 3.96 10.69
CA PHE A 235 -7.66 2.93 11.62
C PHE A 235 -8.26 1.57 11.27
N ALA A 236 -9.59 1.48 11.17
CA ALA A 236 -10.27 0.22 10.88
C ALA A 236 -9.84 -0.37 9.53
N GLY A 237 -9.83 0.43 8.46
CA GLY A 237 -9.40 -0.04 7.14
C GLY A 237 -7.96 -0.54 7.14
N SER A 238 -7.03 0.24 7.70
CA SER A 238 -5.60 -0.11 7.73
C SER A 238 -5.32 -1.33 8.60
N VAL A 239 -5.83 -1.34 9.84
CA VAL A 239 -5.54 -2.41 10.81
C VAL A 239 -6.19 -3.72 10.41
N ILE A 240 -7.46 -3.71 10.00
CA ILE A 240 -8.15 -4.93 9.57
C ILE A 240 -7.51 -5.46 8.29
N GLY A 241 -7.28 -4.61 7.28
CA GLY A 241 -6.66 -5.02 6.03
C GLY A 241 -5.27 -5.63 6.22
N ALA A 242 -4.41 -4.95 6.99
CA ALA A 242 -3.04 -5.41 7.23
C ALA A 242 -3.01 -6.70 8.06
N SER A 243 -3.84 -6.78 9.10
CA SER A 243 -3.90 -7.96 9.95
C SER A 243 -4.41 -9.18 9.18
N LEU A 244 -5.48 -9.03 8.37
CA LEU A 244 -5.96 -10.11 7.51
C LEU A 244 -4.87 -10.59 6.54
N ALA A 245 -4.21 -9.66 5.86
CA ALA A 245 -3.18 -10.01 4.89
C ALA A 245 -1.96 -10.69 5.53
N MET A 246 -1.42 -10.11 6.60
CA MET A 246 -0.27 -10.66 7.30
C MET A 246 -0.59 -11.99 7.97
N THR A 247 -1.78 -12.14 8.58
CA THR A 247 -2.21 -13.41 9.15
C THR A 247 -2.33 -14.49 8.08
N LEU A 248 -2.93 -14.18 6.91
CA LEU A 248 -2.95 -15.12 5.78
C LEU A 248 -1.52 -15.56 5.42
N GLY A 249 -0.59 -14.61 5.39
CA GLY A 249 0.83 -14.86 5.10
C GLY A 249 1.49 -15.80 6.10
N ALA A 250 1.31 -15.56 7.39
CA ALA A 250 1.84 -16.43 8.45
C ALA A 250 1.30 -17.86 8.34
N LEU A 251 0.00 -18.02 8.06
CA LEU A 251 -0.61 -19.34 7.88
C LEU A 251 -0.11 -20.03 6.60
N CYS A 252 0.02 -19.29 5.49
CA CYS A 252 0.57 -19.82 4.24
C CYS A 252 2.04 -20.25 4.39
N ALA A 253 2.85 -19.48 5.12
CA ALA A 253 4.25 -19.82 5.37
C ALA A 253 4.36 -21.11 6.20
N ALA A 254 3.54 -21.25 7.24
CA ALA A 254 3.51 -22.46 8.05
C ALA A 254 3.06 -23.71 7.26
N LEU A 255 2.07 -23.58 6.39
CA LEU A 255 1.56 -24.70 5.58
C LEU A 255 2.46 -25.02 4.37
N GLY A 256 2.96 -23.99 3.69
CA GLY A 256 3.65 -24.09 2.41
C GLY A 256 5.16 -24.24 2.52
N GLY A 257 5.75 -23.80 3.63
CA GLY A 257 7.20 -23.76 3.82
C GLY A 257 7.92 -23.15 2.60
N LYS A 258 8.96 -23.84 2.11
CA LYS A 258 9.76 -23.40 0.96
C LYS A 258 8.96 -23.10 -0.31
N ALA A 259 7.82 -23.75 -0.52
CA ALA A 259 6.99 -23.50 -1.70
C ALA A 259 6.40 -22.08 -1.69
N PHE A 260 6.04 -21.58 -0.50
CA PHE A 260 5.58 -20.20 -0.34
C PHE A 260 6.74 -19.21 -0.50
N ASP A 261 7.90 -19.51 0.09
CA ASP A 261 9.05 -18.60 0.09
C ASP A 261 9.58 -18.30 -1.32
N VAL A 262 9.59 -19.32 -2.20
CA VAL A 262 10.12 -19.18 -3.57
C VAL A 262 9.08 -18.52 -4.50
N GLN A 263 7.80 -18.83 -4.36
CA GLN A 263 6.75 -18.33 -5.25
C GLN A 263 5.48 -17.91 -4.48
N PRO A 264 5.52 -16.80 -3.72
CA PRO A 264 4.39 -16.41 -2.88
C PRO A 264 3.13 -16.10 -3.69
N VAL A 265 3.26 -15.44 -4.85
CA VAL A 265 2.13 -15.16 -5.77
C VAL A 265 1.53 -16.46 -6.31
N GLY A 266 2.38 -17.39 -6.75
CA GLY A 266 1.96 -18.70 -7.28
C GLY A 266 1.27 -19.54 -6.21
N PHE A 267 1.83 -19.58 -5.00
CA PHE A 267 1.25 -20.31 -3.88
C PHE A 267 -0.15 -19.79 -3.53
N ILE A 268 -0.29 -18.47 -3.29
CA ILE A 268 -1.56 -17.88 -2.89
C ILE A 268 -2.61 -18.01 -3.98
N SER A 269 -2.24 -17.77 -5.24
CA SER A 269 -3.17 -17.94 -6.35
C SER A 269 -3.61 -19.40 -6.52
N GLY A 270 -2.69 -20.35 -6.34
CA GLY A 270 -2.98 -21.79 -6.36
C GLY A 270 -3.96 -22.27 -5.29
N LEU A 271 -4.02 -21.61 -4.12
CA LEU A 271 -5.05 -21.87 -3.11
C LEU A 271 -6.47 -21.66 -3.66
N GLY A 272 -6.64 -20.79 -4.65
CA GLY A 272 -7.90 -20.55 -5.33
C GLY A 272 -8.40 -21.73 -6.17
N GLY A 273 -7.55 -22.70 -6.52
CA GLY A 273 -7.90 -23.85 -7.35
C GLY A 273 -8.53 -23.40 -8.68
N PRO A 274 -9.79 -23.79 -9.00
CA PRO A 274 -10.50 -23.33 -10.19
C PRO A 274 -10.65 -21.80 -10.30
N PHE A 275 -10.57 -21.10 -9.17
CA PHE A 275 -10.70 -19.64 -9.08
C PHE A 275 -9.34 -18.91 -9.01
N THR A 276 -8.24 -19.57 -9.38
CA THR A 276 -6.88 -18.99 -9.42
C THR A 276 -6.86 -17.63 -10.13
N TRP A 277 -7.55 -17.51 -11.26
CA TRP A 277 -7.64 -16.26 -12.03
C TRP A 277 -8.26 -15.12 -11.21
N LEU A 278 -9.25 -15.40 -10.37
CA LEU A 278 -9.91 -14.40 -9.52
C LEU A 278 -8.98 -13.94 -8.39
N VAL A 279 -8.19 -14.87 -7.83
CA VAL A 279 -7.17 -14.54 -6.82
C VAL A 279 -6.07 -13.66 -7.44
N LEU A 280 -5.62 -13.98 -8.65
CA LEU A 280 -4.65 -13.14 -9.38
C LEU A 280 -5.20 -11.74 -9.63
N ILE A 281 -6.46 -11.61 -10.07
CA ILE A 281 -7.10 -10.30 -10.25
C ILE A 281 -7.17 -9.55 -8.91
N ALA A 282 -7.50 -10.20 -7.79
CA ALA A 282 -7.51 -9.54 -6.49
C ALA A 282 -6.11 -9.10 -6.03
N ILE A 283 -5.07 -9.90 -6.28
CA ILE A 283 -3.67 -9.54 -6.03
C ILE A 283 -3.30 -8.30 -6.84
N ILE A 284 -3.57 -8.31 -8.15
CA ILE A 284 -3.35 -7.16 -9.05
C ILE A 284 -4.09 -5.95 -8.50
N CYS A 285 -5.36 -6.09 -8.13
CA CYS A 285 -6.18 -4.97 -7.73
C CYS A 285 -5.75 -4.34 -6.40
N GLY A 286 -5.51 -5.17 -5.38
CA GLY A 286 -5.01 -4.71 -4.08
C GLY A 286 -3.64 -4.05 -4.23
N LYS A 287 -2.73 -4.67 -5.01
CA LYS A 287 -1.39 -4.12 -5.21
C LYS A 287 -1.39 -2.82 -6.00
N LEU A 288 -2.27 -2.71 -7.00
CA LEU A 288 -2.43 -1.52 -7.82
C LEU A 288 -2.86 -0.32 -6.97
N THR A 289 -3.72 -0.55 -5.96
CA THR A 289 -4.08 0.48 -4.98
C THR A 289 -2.82 1.03 -4.33
N GLY A 290 -2.05 0.19 -3.64
CA GLY A 290 -0.80 0.54 -2.94
C GLY A 290 0.20 1.29 -3.83
N ASN A 291 0.46 0.76 -5.02
CA ASN A 291 1.40 1.37 -5.97
C ASN A 291 0.94 2.74 -6.46
N THR A 292 -0.36 2.90 -6.71
CA THR A 292 -0.90 4.21 -7.05
C THR A 292 -0.77 5.18 -5.88
N LEU A 293 -0.94 4.74 -4.62
CA LEU A 293 -0.68 5.59 -3.47
C LEU A 293 0.77 6.06 -3.43
N SER A 294 1.72 5.15 -3.70
CA SER A 294 3.15 5.47 -3.69
C SER A 294 3.57 6.40 -4.81
N SER A 295 3.03 6.20 -6.02
CA SER A 295 3.27 7.10 -7.16
C SER A 295 2.66 8.49 -6.92
N TYR A 296 1.44 8.53 -6.37
CA TYR A 296 0.74 9.75 -5.99
C TYR A 296 1.51 10.54 -4.90
N GLY A 297 1.87 9.87 -3.80
CA GLY A 297 2.66 10.45 -2.71
C GLY A 297 4.03 10.92 -3.17
N GLY A 298 4.72 10.08 -3.95
CA GLY A 298 6.04 10.40 -4.50
C GLY A 298 6.05 11.67 -5.34
N TYR A 299 5.06 11.87 -6.23
CA TYR A 299 5.04 13.09 -7.04
C TYR A 299 4.80 14.31 -6.15
N MET A 300 3.96 14.20 -5.11
CA MET A 300 3.73 15.30 -4.18
C MET A 300 4.98 15.64 -3.38
N SER A 301 5.80 14.64 -3.01
CA SER A 301 7.10 14.88 -2.37
C SER A 301 8.03 15.66 -3.31
N VAL A 302 8.18 15.20 -4.56
CA VAL A 302 9.04 15.88 -5.55
C VAL A 302 8.51 17.28 -5.87
N ALA A 303 7.21 17.43 -6.09
CA ALA A 303 6.56 18.72 -6.31
C ALA A 303 6.79 19.69 -5.15
N THR A 304 6.72 19.20 -3.91
CA THR A 304 6.98 20.02 -2.72
C THR A 304 8.45 20.42 -2.64
N ILE A 305 9.38 19.51 -2.93
CA ILE A 305 10.82 19.82 -2.98
C ILE A 305 11.11 20.87 -4.07
N LEU A 306 10.56 20.68 -5.27
CA LEU A 306 10.75 21.61 -6.40
C LEU A 306 10.23 23.00 -6.08
N THR A 307 9.04 23.11 -5.49
CA THR A 307 8.51 24.41 -5.06
C THR A 307 9.32 25.00 -3.91
N SER A 308 9.88 24.17 -3.03
CA SER A 308 10.82 24.60 -1.98
C SER A 308 12.13 25.19 -2.53
N LEU A 309 12.58 24.75 -3.70
CA LEU A 309 13.84 25.22 -4.30
C LEU A 309 13.65 26.35 -5.30
N THR A 310 12.52 26.36 -6.01
CA THR A 310 12.28 27.29 -7.14
C THR A 310 11.41 28.49 -6.77
N GLY A 311 10.79 28.50 -5.59
CA GLY A 311 9.85 29.55 -5.19
C GLY A 311 8.55 29.57 -6.00
N ARG A 312 8.24 28.51 -6.75
CA ARG A 312 6.97 28.37 -7.47
C ARG A 312 5.85 28.00 -6.51
N ASP A 313 4.68 28.60 -6.70
CA ASP A 313 3.52 28.35 -5.83
C ASP A 313 2.57 27.27 -6.32
N THR A 314 2.62 26.90 -7.61
CA THR A 314 1.68 25.95 -8.22
C THR A 314 2.38 24.91 -9.10
N VAL A 315 1.75 23.73 -9.21
CA VAL A 315 2.20 22.64 -10.07
C VAL A 315 1.11 22.29 -11.08
N GLY A 316 1.33 22.73 -12.32
CA GLY A 316 0.42 22.47 -13.43
C GLY A 316 0.34 21.00 -13.83
N ILE A 317 -0.74 20.65 -14.53
CA ILE A 317 -1.10 19.28 -14.93
C ILE A 317 -0.01 18.57 -15.74
N ARG A 318 0.69 19.29 -16.62
CA ARG A 318 1.79 18.73 -17.43
C ARG A 318 2.97 18.31 -16.57
N LEU A 319 3.39 19.18 -15.65
CA LEU A 319 4.50 18.89 -14.73
C LEU A 319 4.13 17.73 -13.81
N ARG A 320 2.91 17.71 -13.28
CA ARG A 320 2.38 16.57 -12.50
C ARG A 320 2.52 15.26 -13.27
N SER A 321 1.98 15.16 -14.48
CA SER A 321 2.04 13.92 -15.27
C SER A 321 3.48 13.50 -15.59
N LEU A 322 4.36 14.46 -15.86
CA LEU A 322 5.79 14.19 -16.07
C LEU A 322 6.46 13.63 -14.79
N LEU A 323 6.18 14.22 -13.62
CA LEU A 323 6.76 13.75 -12.35
C LEU A 323 6.26 12.35 -11.98
N VAL A 324 4.96 12.08 -12.17
CA VAL A 324 4.37 10.73 -11.97
C VAL A 324 5.02 9.72 -12.91
N GLY A 325 5.19 10.07 -14.18
CA GLY A 325 5.87 9.23 -15.18
C GLY A 325 7.34 8.96 -14.82
N LEU A 326 8.07 9.98 -14.38
CA LEU A 326 9.47 9.85 -13.97
C LEU A 326 9.62 8.93 -12.75
N ILE A 327 8.77 9.09 -11.74
CA ILE A 327 8.77 8.21 -10.55
C ILE A 327 8.47 6.78 -10.96
N SER A 328 7.51 6.57 -11.86
CA SER A 328 7.22 5.22 -12.36
C SER A 328 8.35 4.63 -13.17
N LEU A 329 9.06 5.44 -13.97
CA LEU A 329 10.21 4.99 -14.73
C LEU A 329 11.34 4.56 -13.79
N VAL A 330 11.68 5.39 -12.80
CA VAL A 330 12.70 5.07 -11.80
C VAL A 330 12.34 3.80 -11.03
N ALA A 331 11.10 3.68 -10.54
CA ALA A 331 10.64 2.48 -9.84
C ALA A 331 10.68 1.23 -10.74
N LEU A 332 10.33 1.36 -12.02
CA LEU A 332 10.39 0.27 -12.99
C LEU A 332 11.83 -0.17 -13.26
N LEU A 333 12.76 0.76 -13.44
CA LEU A 333 14.18 0.45 -13.62
C LEU A 333 14.74 -0.28 -12.39
N VAL A 334 14.40 0.18 -11.19
CA VAL A 334 14.78 -0.52 -9.94
C VAL A 334 14.17 -1.92 -9.88
N ALA A 335 12.89 -2.08 -10.23
CA ALA A 335 12.21 -3.37 -10.22
C ALA A 335 12.82 -4.36 -11.24
N LEU A 336 13.15 -3.90 -12.45
CA LEU A 336 13.77 -4.73 -13.49
C LEU A 336 15.19 -5.12 -13.10
N ALA A 337 16.01 -4.17 -12.64
CA ALA A 337 17.36 -4.45 -12.14
C ALA A 337 17.33 -5.45 -10.97
N ALA A 338 16.39 -5.30 -10.04
CA ALA A 338 16.21 -6.25 -8.95
C ALA A 338 15.80 -7.64 -9.47
N THR A 339 15.03 -7.74 -10.55
CA THR A 339 14.59 -9.05 -11.09
C THR A 339 15.74 -9.80 -11.79
N ASP A 340 16.65 -9.07 -12.44
CA ASP A 340 17.79 -9.64 -13.15
C ASP A 340 18.94 -10.02 -12.18
N ASP A 341 19.12 -9.28 -11.07
CA ASP A 341 20.20 -9.50 -10.09
C ASP A 341 19.81 -10.49 -8.97
N PHE A 342 18.52 -10.66 -8.66
CA PHE A 342 18.07 -11.52 -7.55
C PHE A 342 18.45 -13.00 -7.69
N LEU A 343 18.67 -13.50 -8.91
CA LEU A 343 19.16 -14.86 -9.11
C LEU A 343 20.69 -14.97 -8.97
N GLY A 344 21.44 -13.90 -9.22
CA GLY A 344 22.90 -13.88 -9.07
C GLY A 344 23.37 -13.61 -7.65
N THR A 345 22.67 -12.74 -6.90
CA THR A 345 23.13 -12.30 -5.57
C THR A 345 22.96 -13.35 -4.44
N PHE A 346 22.24 -14.45 -4.68
CA PHE A 346 22.02 -15.52 -3.69
C PHE A 346 22.66 -16.86 -4.07
N THR A 347 23.32 -16.94 -5.23
CA THR A 347 24.06 -18.13 -5.68
C THR A 347 25.57 -18.03 -5.51
N ASP A 348 26.07 -16.89 -5.03
CA ASP A 348 27.47 -16.65 -4.66
C ASP A 348 27.65 -16.50 -3.14
#